data_AF-A0A7C3BP55-F1
#
_entry.id   AF-A0A7C3BP55-F1
#
_cell.length_a   1.000
_cell.length_b   1.000
_cell.length_c   1.000
_cell.angle_alpha   90.00
_cell.angle_beta   90.00
_cell.angle_gamma   90.00
#
_symmetry.space_group_name_H-M   'P 1'
#
loop_
_entity.id
_entity.type
_entity.pdbx_description
1 polymer ?
#
loop_
_entity_poly.entity_id
_entity_poly.type
_entity_poly.pdbx_seq_one_letter_code
_entity_poly.pdbx_strand_id
1 'polypeptide(L)'
;ASGIFLNPDALVIGFARRFATYKRYSLLFRDIERLKKLIHHRYRPVQFIFAGKAHPADEPGKRLLQEIYNWARNPAMGGRIAFVEDYDMHIARYLVQGVDVWLNTPRKPMEASGTSGMKAALNGVLNLSVEDGWWAEAYNGRNGWSLDSVEHFSEEWQQDETDAKTLYRILEEEVIPLYYQQDRDGVPRNWVRMMKESISTVGPLFSTRRMVKEYTEKYYLPAIQKSLEIE
;
A
#
# COMPACT_ATOMS: atom_id res chain seq x y z
N ALA A 1 -12.81 -16.04 -3.15
CA ALA A 1 -11.81 -15.23 -3.86
C ALA A 1 -12.41 -14.11 -4.72
N SER A 2 -13.53 -14.32 -5.43
CA SER A 2 -14.10 -13.35 -6.39
C SER A 2 -14.75 -12.07 -5.81
N GLY A 3 -14.76 -11.87 -4.49
CA GLY A 3 -15.27 -10.62 -3.89
C GLY A 3 -16.80 -10.43 -3.92
N ILE A 4 -17.58 -11.49 -4.12
CA ILE A 4 -19.06 -11.43 -4.23
C ILE A 4 -19.73 -10.82 -2.97
N PHE A 5 -19.05 -10.86 -1.82
CA PHE A 5 -19.56 -10.34 -0.55
C PHE A 5 -18.93 -8.99 -0.13
N LEU A 6 -18.19 -8.32 -1.03
CA LEU A 6 -17.65 -6.99 -0.75
C LEU A 6 -18.79 -5.99 -0.56
N ASN A 7 -18.65 -5.15 0.47
CA ASN A 7 -19.60 -4.09 0.76
C ASN A 7 -19.01 -2.77 0.26
N PRO A 8 -19.72 -1.99 -0.60
CA PRO A 8 -19.24 -0.70 -1.06
C PRO A 8 -19.09 0.33 0.07
N ASP A 9 -19.81 0.18 1.18
CA ASP A 9 -19.74 1.10 2.33
C ASP A 9 -18.66 0.71 3.36
N ALA A 10 -17.94 -0.39 3.11
CA ALA A 10 -16.89 -0.86 4.01
C ALA A 10 -15.52 -0.34 3.58
N LEU A 11 -14.68 0.01 4.57
CA LEU A 11 -13.27 0.37 4.35
C LEU A 11 -12.55 -0.70 3.51
N VAL A 12 -12.01 -0.29 2.37
CA VAL A 12 -11.28 -1.14 1.43
C VAL A 12 -9.78 -0.87 1.49
N ILE A 13 -9.01 -1.88 1.86
CA ILE A 13 -7.55 -1.84 1.88
C ILE A 13 -7.00 -2.63 0.69
N GLY A 14 -6.35 -1.94 -0.23
CA GLY A 14 -5.74 -2.51 -1.42
C GLY A 14 -4.27 -2.86 -1.22
N PHE A 15 -3.87 -4.02 -1.74
CA PHE A 15 -2.47 -4.44 -1.84
C PHE A 15 -2.20 -5.02 -3.23
N ALA A 16 -1.66 -4.20 -4.13
CA ALA A 16 -1.51 -4.59 -5.53
C ALA A 16 -0.14 -4.29 -6.16
N ARG A 17 0.72 -5.30 -6.23
CA ARG A 17 2.10 -5.18 -6.76
C ARG A 17 2.59 -6.53 -7.28
N ARG A 18 3.85 -6.61 -7.76
CA ARG A 18 4.50 -7.91 -8.01
C ARG A 18 4.58 -8.71 -6.71
N PHE A 19 4.34 -10.01 -6.78
CA PHE A 19 4.60 -10.94 -5.67
C PHE A 19 6.09 -11.24 -5.60
N ALA A 20 6.72 -10.80 -4.52
CA ALA A 20 8.11 -11.07 -4.18
C ALA A 20 8.20 -11.11 -2.65
N THR A 21 9.08 -11.94 -2.10
CA THR A 21 9.17 -12.19 -0.64
C THR A 21 9.40 -10.92 0.16
N TYR A 22 10.29 -10.04 -0.31
CA TYR A 22 10.60 -8.78 0.37
C TYR A 22 9.41 -7.80 0.45
N LYS A 23 8.34 -7.98 -0.33
CA LYS A 23 7.12 -7.14 -0.25
C LYS A 23 6.22 -7.49 0.94
N ARG A 24 6.44 -8.65 1.57
CA ARG A 24 5.77 -9.12 2.80
C ARG A 24 4.25 -9.03 2.80
N TYR A 25 3.61 -9.56 1.75
CA TYR A 25 2.15 -9.64 1.71
C TYR A 25 1.57 -10.48 2.86
N SER A 26 2.31 -11.49 3.33
CA SER A 26 1.90 -12.37 4.43
C SER A 26 1.90 -11.68 5.80
N LEU A 27 2.43 -10.45 5.92
CA LEU A 27 2.51 -9.73 7.20
C LEU A 27 1.12 -9.56 7.84
N LEU A 28 0.10 -9.29 7.02
CA LEU A 28 -1.29 -9.19 7.48
C LEU A 28 -1.78 -10.51 8.10
N PHE A 29 -1.33 -11.65 7.59
CA PHE A 29 -1.82 -12.97 7.99
C PHE A 29 -1.09 -13.56 9.20
N ARG A 30 -0.13 -12.84 9.79
CA ARG A 30 0.58 -13.34 10.99
C ARG A 30 -0.31 -13.39 12.23
N ASP A 31 -1.25 -12.45 12.38
CA ASP A 31 -2.24 -12.46 13.45
C ASP A 31 -3.65 -12.64 12.89
N ILE A 32 -3.97 -13.90 12.58
CA ILE A 32 -5.27 -14.29 12.00
C ILE A 32 -6.44 -13.94 12.93
N GLU A 33 -6.25 -13.97 14.25
CA GLU A 33 -7.33 -13.69 15.19
C GLU A 33 -7.65 -12.19 15.24
N ARG A 34 -6.65 -11.31 15.17
CA ARG A 34 -6.89 -9.88 14.97
C ARG A 34 -7.49 -9.60 13.60
N LEU A 35 -6.99 -10.24 12.53
CA LEU A 35 -7.57 -10.10 11.18
C LEU A 35 -9.08 -10.40 11.17
N LYS A 36 -9.47 -11.54 11.75
CA LYS A 36 -10.86 -11.96 11.87
C LYS A 36 -11.70 -10.93 12.62
N LYS A 37 -11.18 -10.37 13.72
CA LYS A 37 -11.88 -9.32 14.48
C LYS A 37 -12.15 -8.08 13.63
N LEU A 38 -11.19 -7.67 12.79
CA LEU A 38 -11.35 -6.52 11.89
C LEU A 38 -12.40 -6.78 10.81
N ILE A 39 -12.28 -7.89 10.08
CA ILE A 39 -13.13 -8.15 8.91
C ILE A 39 -14.57 -8.54 9.30
N HIS A 40 -14.78 -9.10 10.49
CA HIS A 40 -16.11 -9.46 11.01
C HIS A 40 -16.71 -8.37 11.92
N HIS A 41 -16.08 -7.20 12.03
CA HIS A 41 -16.60 -6.15 12.88
C HIS A 41 -17.93 -5.60 12.35
N ARG A 42 -18.99 -5.70 13.14
CA ARG A 42 -20.37 -5.38 12.73
C ARG A 42 -20.57 -3.94 12.27
N TYR A 43 -19.92 -2.98 12.94
CA TYR A 43 -20.16 -1.54 12.73
C TYR A 43 -19.04 -0.82 11.97
N ARG A 44 -17.92 -1.50 11.75
CA ARG A 44 -16.70 -0.96 11.14
C ARG A 44 -16.03 -2.05 10.30
N PRO A 45 -16.76 -2.63 9.34
CA PRO A 45 -16.24 -3.74 8.56
C PRO A 45 -14.98 -3.33 7.79
N VAL A 46 -14.03 -4.24 7.62
CA VAL A 46 -12.85 -4.00 6.78
C VAL A 46 -12.78 -5.09 5.74
N GLN A 47 -12.39 -4.71 4.52
CA GLN A 47 -12.17 -5.65 3.44
C GLN A 47 -10.82 -5.41 2.77
N PHE A 48 -10.20 -6.49 2.31
CA PHE A 48 -8.88 -6.47 1.71
C PHE A 48 -8.96 -6.95 0.26
N ILE A 49 -8.33 -6.21 -0.65
CA ILE A 49 -8.22 -6.58 -2.06
C ILE A 49 -6.75 -6.75 -2.39
N PHE A 50 -6.38 -7.98 -2.70
CA PHE A 50 -5.05 -8.34 -3.19
C PHE A 50 -5.03 -8.42 -4.70
N ALA A 51 -3.95 -7.97 -5.34
CA ALA A 51 -3.74 -8.20 -6.77
C ALA A 51 -2.25 -8.31 -7.09
N GLY A 52 -1.90 -9.04 -8.13
CA GLY A 52 -0.53 -9.12 -8.57
C GLY A 52 -0.18 -10.41 -9.29
N LYS A 53 1.06 -10.47 -9.77
CA LYS A 53 1.64 -11.63 -10.44
C LYS A 53 2.96 -12.00 -9.78
N ALA A 54 3.21 -13.30 -9.64
CA ALA A 54 4.52 -13.83 -9.32
C ALA A 54 5.29 -14.07 -10.63
N HIS A 55 6.62 -13.91 -10.60
CA HIS A 55 7.43 -14.25 -11.76
C HIS A 55 7.41 -15.78 -11.99
N PRO A 56 7.35 -16.29 -13.23
CA PRO A 56 7.30 -17.74 -13.49
C PRO A 56 8.49 -18.53 -12.93
N ALA A 57 9.64 -17.88 -12.71
CA ALA A 57 10.82 -18.49 -12.09
C ALA A 57 10.95 -18.24 -10.57
N ASP A 58 10.05 -17.47 -9.96
CA ASP A 58 10.09 -17.12 -8.53
C ASP A 58 9.17 -18.04 -7.72
N GLU A 59 9.68 -19.22 -7.37
CA GLU A 59 8.93 -20.20 -6.56
C GLU A 59 8.51 -19.68 -5.17
N PRO A 60 9.36 -18.93 -4.43
CA PRO A 60 8.91 -18.24 -3.23
C PRO A 60 7.72 -17.29 -3.47
N GLY A 61 7.77 -16.48 -4.52
CA GLY A 61 6.69 -15.57 -4.91
C GLY A 61 5.38 -16.30 -5.25
N LYS A 62 5.47 -17.44 -5.96
CA LYS A 62 4.30 -18.28 -6.28
C LYS A 62 3.67 -18.89 -5.02
N ARG A 63 4.48 -19.39 -4.09
CA ARG A 63 3.98 -19.93 -2.81
C ARG A 63 3.25 -18.87 -1.98
N LEU A 64 3.79 -17.65 -1.92
CA LEU A 64 3.13 -16.52 -1.27
C LEU A 64 1.78 -16.17 -1.93
N LEU A 65 1.73 -16.17 -3.26
CA LEU A 65 0.48 -15.96 -4.00
C LEU A 65 -0.55 -17.05 -3.65
N GLN A 66 -0.13 -18.32 -3.67
CA GLN A 66 -0.99 -19.45 -3.32
C GLN A 66 -1.52 -19.35 -1.88
N GLU A 67 -0.68 -18.96 -0.92
CA GLU A 67 -1.07 -18.75 0.46
C GLU A 67 -2.20 -17.71 0.58
N ILE A 68 -2.02 -16.54 -0.05
CA ILE A 68 -3.01 -15.46 0.00
C ILE A 68 -4.30 -15.83 -0.72
N TYR A 69 -4.19 -16.55 -1.83
CA TYR A 69 -5.35 -17.08 -2.54
C TYR A 69 -6.14 -18.07 -1.66
N ASN A 70 -5.45 -18.94 -0.92
CA ASN A 70 -6.07 -19.87 0.02
C ASN A 70 -6.78 -19.11 1.16
N TRP A 71 -6.18 -18.06 1.70
CA TRP A 71 -6.85 -17.19 2.68
C TRP A 71 -8.10 -16.52 2.10
N ALA A 72 -8.05 -16.00 0.88
CA ALA A 72 -9.19 -15.40 0.19
C ALA A 72 -10.32 -16.41 -0.14
N ARG A 73 -10.04 -17.72 -0.08
CA ARG A 73 -11.03 -18.79 -0.22
C ARG A 73 -11.52 -19.35 1.11
N ASN A 74 -10.83 -19.04 2.21
CA ASN A 74 -11.17 -19.58 3.52
C ASN A 74 -12.52 -19.01 4.00
N PRO A 75 -13.53 -19.85 4.30
CA PRO A 75 -14.83 -19.40 4.81
C PRO A 75 -14.73 -18.57 6.09
N ALA A 76 -13.70 -18.81 6.92
CA ALA A 76 -13.45 -18.05 8.13
C ALA A 76 -13.15 -16.57 7.86
N MET A 77 -12.83 -16.19 6.61
CA MET A 77 -12.62 -14.79 6.20
C MET A 77 -13.92 -14.09 5.75
N GLY A 78 -15.07 -14.77 5.79
CA GLY A 78 -16.39 -14.17 5.55
C GLY A 78 -16.58 -13.54 4.16
N GLY A 79 -15.73 -13.88 3.18
CA GLY A 79 -15.74 -13.25 1.86
C GLY A 79 -15.23 -11.80 1.84
N ARG A 80 -14.57 -11.33 2.91
CA ARG A 80 -14.02 -9.97 3.04
C ARG A 80 -12.59 -9.82 2.50
N ILE A 81 -11.99 -10.91 2.06
CA ILE A 81 -10.68 -10.92 1.39
C ILE A 81 -10.90 -11.38 -0.04
N ALA A 82 -10.55 -10.51 -0.98
CA ALA A 82 -10.63 -10.78 -2.41
C ALA A 82 -9.24 -10.81 -3.03
N PHE A 83 -9.09 -11.64 -4.07
CA PHE A 83 -7.88 -11.69 -4.89
C PHE A 83 -8.29 -11.43 -6.33
N VAL A 84 -7.71 -10.38 -6.93
CA VAL A 84 -7.92 -10.01 -8.32
C VAL A 84 -6.76 -10.56 -9.15
N GLU A 85 -7.09 -11.52 -9.99
CA GLU A 85 -6.16 -12.15 -10.92
C GLU A 85 -5.79 -11.20 -12.06
N ASP A 86 -4.72 -11.53 -12.77
CA ASP A 86 -4.29 -10.82 -13.97
C ASP A 86 -4.05 -9.31 -13.84
N TYR A 87 -3.51 -8.88 -12.68
CA TYR A 87 -3.12 -7.49 -12.46
C TYR A 87 -2.28 -6.91 -13.62
N ASP A 88 -2.83 -5.86 -14.23
CA ASP A 88 -2.27 -5.11 -15.34
C ASP A 88 -2.58 -3.61 -15.17
N MET A 89 -2.35 -2.79 -16.19
CA MET A 89 -2.65 -1.36 -16.14
C MET A 89 -4.15 -1.06 -16.02
N HIS A 90 -5.02 -1.91 -16.56
CA HIS A 90 -6.46 -1.73 -16.49
C HIS A 90 -6.96 -1.97 -15.06
N ILE A 91 -6.57 -3.10 -14.44
CA ILE A 91 -6.88 -3.38 -13.03
C ILE A 91 -6.23 -2.35 -12.10
N ALA A 92 -4.99 -1.94 -12.37
CA ALA A 92 -4.32 -0.90 -11.59
C ALA A 92 -5.15 0.40 -11.55
N ARG A 93 -5.75 0.80 -12.67
CA ARG A 93 -6.61 2.00 -12.74
C ARG A 93 -7.81 1.91 -11.81
N TYR A 94 -8.50 0.77 -11.76
CA TYR A 94 -9.62 0.59 -10.84
C TYR A 94 -9.16 0.58 -9.38
N LEU A 95 -8.06 -0.12 -9.07
CA LEU A 95 -7.62 -0.24 -7.68
C LEU A 95 -7.13 1.08 -7.11
N VAL A 96 -6.32 1.85 -7.85
CA VAL A 96 -5.84 3.16 -7.35
C VAL A 96 -6.96 4.20 -7.22
N GLN A 97 -8.15 3.93 -7.75
CA GLN A 97 -9.32 4.80 -7.66
C GLN A 97 -10.39 4.29 -6.69
N GLY A 98 -10.41 2.98 -6.43
CA GLY A 98 -11.52 2.30 -5.76
C GLY A 98 -11.21 1.77 -4.37
N VAL A 99 -9.94 1.78 -3.94
CA VAL A 99 -9.58 1.43 -2.54
C VAL A 99 -9.43 2.71 -1.72
N ASP A 100 -9.65 2.61 -0.41
CA ASP A 100 -9.51 3.75 0.50
C ASP A 100 -8.08 3.89 1.03
N VAL A 101 -7.43 2.75 1.27
CA VAL A 101 -6.04 2.66 1.74
C VAL A 101 -5.21 1.80 0.81
N TRP A 102 -4.03 2.30 0.46
CA TRP A 102 -3.01 1.59 -0.28
C TRP A 102 -1.94 1.06 0.68
N LEU A 103 -1.95 -0.26 0.93
CA LEU A 103 -1.07 -0.92 1.87
C LEU A 103 0.23 -1.40 1.21
N ASN A 104 1.37 -1.06 1.81
CA ASN A 104 2.68 -1.52 1.38
C ASN A 104 3.57 -1.91 2.56
N THR A 105 4.05 -3.14 2.59
CA THR A 105 4.87 -3.64 3.72
C THR A 105 6.26 -4.11 3.27
N PRO A 106 7.01 -3.36 2.44
CA PRO A 106 8.33 -3.83 2.00
C PRO A 106 9.29 -3.99 3.18
N ARG A 107 10.21 -4.95 3.08
CA ARG A 107 11.38 -5.05 3.96
C ARG A 107 12.29 -3.86 3.68
N LYS A 108 12.66 -3.10 4.70
CA LYS A 108 13.66 -2.02 4.57
C LYS A 108 15.08 -2.62 4.50
N PRO A 109 16.00 -2.11 3.67
CA PRO A 109 15.86 -1.07 2.65
C PRO A 109 15.69 -1.65 1.22
N MET A 110 14.86 -2.68 1.06
CA MET A 110 14.75 -3.43 -0.21
C MET A 110 13.84 -2.74 -1.24
N GLU A 111 13.13 -1.67 -0.86
CA GLU A 111 12.36 -0.88 -1.81
C GLU A 111 13.13 0.35 -2.26
N ALA A 112 13.60 0.34 -3.51
CA ALA A 112 14.31 1.50 -4.07
C ALA A 112 13.41 2.75 -4.22
N SER A 113 12.12 2.57 -4.55
CA SER A 113 11.16 3.68 -4.71
C SER A 113 9.73 3.18 -4.51
N GLY A 114 8.97 2.95 -5.59
CA GLY A 114 7.62 2.38 -5.54
C GLY A 114 6.54 3.33 -6.08
N THR A 115 6.32 3.32 -7.40
CA THR A 115 5.44 4.32 -8.05
C THR A 115 3.94 4.08 -7.89
N SER A 116 3.49 2.91 -7.42
CA SER A 116 2.05 2.65 -7.27
C SER A 116 1.43 3.45 -6.12
N GLY A 117 2.17 3.70 -5.04
CA GLY A 117 1.70 4.55 -3.95
C GLY A 117 1.54 6.01 -4.36
N MET A 118 2.43 6.51 -5.25
CA MET A 118 2.31 7.84 -5.84
C MET A 118 1.01 8.00 -6.65
N LYS A 119 0.65 6.97 -7.43
CA LYS A 119 -0.59 6.95 -8.22
C LYS A 119 -1.82 6.91 -7.31
N ALA A 120 -1.78 6.11 -6.24
CA ALA A 120 -2.85 6.02 -5.26
C ALA A 120 -3.08 7.38 -4.57
N ALA A 121 -2.02 8.02 -4.08
CA ALA A 121 -2.09 9.34 -3.44
C ALA A 121 -2.70 10.42 -4.34
N LEU A 122 -2.38 10.43 -5.64
CA LEU A 122 -2.97 11.36 -6.61
C LEU A 122 -4.48 11.19 -6.81
N ASN A 123 -5.02 9.99 -6.53
CA ASN A 123 -6.46 9.72 -6.54
C ASN A 123 -7.11 9.92 -5.16
N GLY A 124 -6.37 10.45 -4.18
CA GLY A 124 -6.86 10.66 -2.82
C GLY A 124 -6.82 9.40 -1.95
N VAL A 125 -6.28 8.29 -2.44
CA VAL A 125 -6.10 7.06 -1.64
C VAL A 125 -4.94 7.25 -0.67
N LEU A 126 -5.18 6.93 0.60
CA LEU A 126 -4.20 7.13 1.67
C LEU A 126 -3.21 5.97 1.73
N ASN A 127 -1.93 6.26 1.94
CA ASN A 127 -0.91 5.22 2.04
C ASN A 127 -0.73 4.79 3.50
N LEU A 128 -0.64 3.49 3.72
CA LEU A 128 -0.14 2.87 4.95
C LEU A 128 1.09 2.05 4.54
N SER A 129 2.29 2.55 4.86
CA SER A 129 3.52 1.98 4.31
C SER A 129 4.67 2.01 5.29
N VAL A 130 5.64 1.12 5.11
CA VAL A 130 6.98 1.29 5.70
C VAL A 130 7.65 2.53 5.09
N GLU A 131 8.38 3.30 5.90
CA GLU A 131 9.24 4.41 5.46
C GLU A 131 10.50 3.88 4.77
N ASP A 132 10.29 3.38 3.55
CA ASP A 132 11.33 2.95 2.61
C ASP A 132 10.96 3.42 1.19
N GLY A 133 11.97 3.49 0.32
CA GLY A 133 11.83 4.00 -1.04
C GLY A 133 11.14 5.36 -1.09
N TRP A 134 10.09 5.47 -1.91
CA TRP A 134 9.41 6.75 -2.15
C TRP A 134 8.66 7.28 -0.92
N TRP A 135 8.27 6.39 0.00
CA TRP A 135 7.47 6.80 1.15
C TRP A 135 8.33 7.52 2.19
N ALA A 136 9.60 7.15 2.31
CA ALA A 136 10.57 7.90 3.12
C ALA A 136 10.78 9.34 2.61
N GLU A 137 10.63 9.57 1.30
CA GLU A 137 10.69 10.92 0.71
C GLU A 137 9.36 11.69 0.87
N ALA A 138 8.22 10.98 0.88
CA ALA A 138 6.89 11.57 0.79
C ALA A 138 6.19 11.81 2.13
N TYR A 139 6.42 10.94 3.12
CA TYR A 139 5.66 10.93 4.37
C TYR A 139 5.95 12.17 5.21
N ASN A 140 4.89 12.80 5.72
CA ASN A 140 5.02 14.03 6.52
C ASN A 140 4.25 13.98 7.86
N GLY A 141 3.79 12.80 8.28
CA GLY A 141 2.97 12.63 9.49
C GLY A 141 1.51 13.06 9.36
N ARG A 142 1.09 13.60 8.22
CA ARG A 142 -0.28 14.12 7.99
C ARG A 142 -0.91 13.63 6.69
N ASN A 143 -0.18 12.88 5.86
CA ASN A 143 -0.59 12.48 4.51
C ASN A 143 -0.78 10.95 4.32
N GLY A 144 -0.82 10.22 5.43
CA GLY A 144 -0.96 8.76 5.49
C GLY A 144 -0.38 8.24 6.81
N TRP A 145 0.06 6.99 6.81
CA TRP A 145 0.62 6.32 7.98
C TRP A 145 1.94 5.62 7.65
N SER A 146 2.79 5.52 8.68
CA SER A 146 4.06 4.83 8.63
C SER A 146 4.10 3.63 9.56
N LEU A 147 4.70 2.53 9.08
CA LEU A 147 4.96 1.31 9.86
C LEU A 147 6.36 1.28 10.50
N ASP A 148 7.14 2.37 10.42
CA ASP A 148 8.55 2.33 10.84
C ASP A 148 8.68 2.04 12.34
N SER A 149 9.38 0.95 12.67
CA SER A 149 9.76 0.62 14.04
C SER A 149 11.10 1.29 14.36
N VAL A 150 11.21 1.91 15.52
CA VAL A 150 12.47 2.48 16.03
C VAL A 150 13.52 1.38 16.30
N GLU A 151 13.07 0.13 16.44
CA GLU A 151 13.90 -1.01 16.80
C GLU A 151 14.57 -1.66 15.57
N HIS A 152 15.88 -1.89 15.68
CA HIS A 152 16.66 -2.65 14.72
C HIS A 152 16.80 -4.10 15.21
N PHE A 153 16.30 -5.04 14.43
CA PHE A 153 16.41 -6.48 14.74
C PHE A 153 17.48 -7.13 13.86
N SER A 154 18.23 -8.08 14.43
CA SER A 154 19.17 -8.91 13.66
C SER A 154 18.45 -9.99 12.85
N GLU A 155 17.30 -10.46 13.33
CA GLU A 155 16.54 -11.55 12.73
C GLU A 155 15.27 -11.05 12.04
N GLU A 156 15.04 -11.48 10.79
CA GLU A 156 13.91 -11.00 9.99
C GLU A 156 12.55 -11.30 10.63
N TRP A 157 12.41 -12.45 11.29
CA TRP A 157 11.15 -12.91 11.89
C TRP A 157 10.72 -12.05 13.08
N GLN A 158 11.67 -11.50 13.83
CA GLN A 158 11.41 -10.59 14.96
C GLN A 158 10.87 -9.26 14.44
N GLN A 159 11.50 -8.73 13.38
CA GLN A 159 11.00 -7.55 12.69
C GLN A 159 9.60 -7.80 12.10
N ASP A 160 9.34 -8.96 11.49
CA ASP A 160 7.99 -9.27 11.02
C ASP A 160 6.96 -9.33 12.15
N GLU A 161 7.31 -9.82 13.35
CA GLU A 161 6.41 -9.81 14.50
C GLU A 161 6.09 -8.39 14.96
N THR A 162 7.12 -7.55 15.06
CA THR A 162 6.99 -6.15 15.49
C THR A 162 6.22 -5.32 14.47
N ASP A 163 6.53 -5.48 13.18
CA ASP A 163 5.85 -4.76 12.09
C ASP A 163 4.39 -5.21 11.96
N ALA A 164 4.09 -6.50 12.16
CA ALA A 164 2.70 -6.98 12.19
C ALA A 164 1.92 -6.36 13.35
N LYS A 165 2.48 -6.33 14.57
CA LYS A 165 1.84 -5.68 15.73
C LYS A 165 1.60 -4.20 15.49
N THR A 166 2.57 -3.51 14.88
CA THR A 166 2.48 -2.08 14.54
C THR A 166 1.41 -1.84 13.48
N LEU A 167 1.37 -2.66 12.43
CA LEU A 167 0.33 -2.63 11.40
C LEU A 167 -1.06 -2.73 12.02
N TYR A 168 -1.29 -3.72 12.87
CA TYR A 168 -2.59 -3.88 13.50
C TYR A 168 -2.93 -2.75 14.47
N ARG A 169 -1.96 -2.24 15.24
CA ARG A 169 -2.18 -1.08 16.12
C ARG A 169 -2.67 0.12 15.31
N ILE A 170 -1.98 0.46 14.22
CA ILE A 170 -2.35 1.58 13.35
C ILE A 170 -3.71 1.35 12.70
N LEU A 171 -4.01 0.13 12.24
CA LEU A 171 -5.32 -0.20 11.70
C LEU A 171 -6.44 0.01 12.73
N GLU A 172 -6.28 -0.55 13.93
CA GLU A 172 -7.30 -0.57 14.99
C GLU A 172 -7.51 0.79 15.66
N GLU A 173 -6.43 1.53 15.89
CA GLU A 173 -6.45 2.77 16.69
C GLU A 173 -6.56 4.03 15.83
N GLU A 174 -6.08 3.98 14.57
CA GLU A 174 -5.94 5.18 13.74
C GLU A 174 -6.76 5.09 12.45
N VAL A 175 -6.47 4.13 11.57
CA VAL A 175 -7.07 4.04 10.22
C VAL A 175 -8.57 3.77 10.28
N ILE A 176 -8.98 2.69 10.93
CA ILE A 176 -10.38 2.26 10.96
C ILE A 176 -11.25 3.28 11.70
N PRO A 177 -10.87 3.77 12.90
CA PRO A 177 -11.65 4.80 13.57
C PRO A 177 -11.80 6.08 12.74
N LEU A 178 -10.74 6.54 12.08
CA LEU A 178 -10.75 7.77 11.27
C LEU A 178 -11.71 7.67 10.08
N TYR A 179 -11.73 6.52 9.39
CA TYR A 179 -12.63 6.28 8.26
C TYR A 179 -14.11 6.28 8.67
N TYR A 180 -14.42 5.62 9.79
CA TYR A 180 -15.80 5.50 10.29
C TYR A 180 -16.25 6.67 11.16
N GLN A 181 -15.39 7.66 11.43
CA GLN A 181 -15.75 8.90 12.11
C GLN A 181 -16.44 9.87 11.15
N GLN A 182 -17.67 9.51 10.78
CA GLN A 182 -18.51 10.29 9.88
C GLN A 182 -19.33 11.33 10.65
N ASP A 183 -19.61 12.46 10.00
CA ASP A 183 -20.54 13.46 10.52
C ASP A 183 -22.01 13.12 10.16
N ARG A 184 -22.92 14.08 10.37
CA ARG A 184 -24.35 13.91 10.06
C ARG A 184 -24.64 13.70 8.57
N ASP A 185 -23.73 14.12 7.69
CA ASP A 185 -23.84 13.97 6.24
C ASP A 185 -23.21 12.64 5.75
N GLY A 186 -22.70 11.81 6.67
CA GLY A 186 -21.99 10.57 6.34
C GLY A 186 -20.55 10.80 5.88
N VAL A 187 -19.99 12.00 6.07
CA VAL A 187 -18.68 12.36 5.53
C VAL A 187 -17.60 12.28 6.62
N PRO A 188 -16.53 11.48 6.44
CA PRO A 188 -15.40 11.46 7.37
C PRO A 188 -14.47 12.65 7.11
N ARG A 189 -14.79 13.82 7.69
CA ARG A 189 -14.08 15.08 7.38
C ARG A 189 -12.58 15.06 7.65
N ASN A 190 -12.14 14.36 8.69
CA ASN A 190 -10.71 14.23 8.99
C ASN A 190 -10.00 13.31 7.98
N TRP A 191 -10.66 12.25 7.52
CA TRP A 191 -10.18 11.42 6.41
C TRP A 191 -10.01 12.27 5.13
N VAL A 192 -11.05 13.01 4.75
CA VAL A 192 -11.03 13.91 3.58
C VAL A 192 -9.92 14.96 3.69
N ARG A 193 -9.66 15.48 4.89
CA ARG A 193 -8.52 16.39 5.12
C ARG A 193 -7.19 15.71 4.82
N MET A 194 -7.00 14.48 5.30
CA MET A 194 -5.81 13.69 5.02
C MET A 194 -5.66 13.38 3.53
N MET A 195 -6.77 13.09 2.82
CA MET A 195 -6.76 12.88 1.37
C MET A 195 -6.24 14.12 0.64
N LYS A 196 -6.73 15.32 1.03
CA LYS A 196 -6.29 16.60 0.45
C LYS A 196 -4.81 16.87 0.73
N GLU A 197 -4.35 16.62 1.96
CA GLU A 197 -2.93 16.72 2.32
C GLU A 197 -2.09 15.79 1.43
N SER A 198 -2.51 14.54 1.26
CA SER A 198 -1.83 13.56 0.41
C SER A 198 -1.70 14.02 -1.04
N ILE A 199 -2.80 14.47 -1.65
CA ILE A 199 -2.79 14.97 -3.03
C ILE A 199 -1.85 16.19 -3.15
N SER A 200 -1.98 17.15 -2.23
CA SER A 200 -1.24 18.43 -2.30
C SER A 200 0.27 18.29 -2.08
N THR A 201 0.69 17.31 -1.28
CA THR A 201 2.10 17.10 -0.93
C THR A 201 2.78 16.14 -1.89
N VAL A 202 2.10 15.08 -2.32
CA VAL A 202 2.66 14.07 -3.25
C VAL A 202 2.67 14.57 -4.69
N GLY A 203 1.60 15.24 -5.15
CA GLY A 203 1.44 15.58 -6.56
C GLY A 203 2.58 16.39 -7.19
N PRO A 204 3.04 17.49 -6.56
CA PRO A 204 4.15 18.28 -7.08
C PRO A 204 5.49 17.53 -7.10
N LEU A 205 5.74 16.69 -6.08
CA LEU A 205 7.03 16.04 -5.87
C LEU A 205 7.20 14.78 -6.75
N PHE A 206 6.12 14.06 -7.04
CA PHE A 206 6.19 12.76 -7.73
C PHE A 206 5.64 12.80 -9.16
N SER A 207 5.58 13.99 -9.77
CA SER A 207 5.23 14.14 -11.18
C SER A 207 6.37 13.70 -12.11
N THR A 208 6.05 12.88 -13.11
CA THR A 208 6.99 12.55 -14.20
C THR A 208 7.49 13.79 -14.93
N ARG A 209 6.69 14.88 -14.99
CA ARG A 209 7.14 16.14 -15.58
C ARG A 209 8.35 16.72 -14.83
N ARG A 210 8.33 16.69 -13.49
CA ARG A 210 9.48 17.11 -12.66
C ARG A 210 10.68 16.21 -12.95
N MET A 211 10.48 14.89 -12.88
CA MET A 211 11.53 13.91 -13.12
C MET A 211 12.23 14.14 -14.47
N VAL A 212 11.47 14.21 -15.57
CA VAL A 212 12.03 14.42 -16.92
C VAL A 212 12.79 15.74 -16.99
N LYS A 213 12.22 16.83 -16.46
CA LYS A 213 12.88 18.14 -16.42
C LYS A 213 14.23 18.06 -15.71
N GLU A 214 14.27 17.45 -14.53
CA GLU A 214 15.51 17.32 -13.75
C GLU A 214 16.54 16.42 -14.44
N TYR A 215 16.14 15.33 -15.09
CA TYR A 215 17.03 14.50 -15.89
C TYR A 215 17.63 15.29 -17.06
N THR A 216 16.82 16.07 -17.76
CA THR A 216 17.27 16.92 -18.86
C THR A 216 18.27 17.97 -18.38
N GLU A 217 17.94 18.72 -17.33
CA GLU A 217 18.74 19.84 -16.85
C GLU A 217 20.03 19.40 -16.15
N LYS A 218 19.97 18.33 -15.34
CA LYS A 218 21.10 17.92 -14.48
C LYS A 218 22.03 16.88 -15.11
N TYR A 219 21.55 16.10 -16.08
CA TYR A 219 22.33 15.01 -16.68
C TYR A 219 22.50 15.16 -18.19
N TYR A 220 21.39 15.25 -18.95
CA TYR A 220 21.51 15.22 -20.41
C TYR A 220 22.18 16.47 -20.99
N LEU A 221 21.78 17.67 -20.57
CA LEU A 221 22.40 18.91 -21.07
C LEU A 221 23.89 19.01 -20.68
N PRO A 222 24.30 18.76 -19.42
CA PRO A 222 25.72 18.75 -19.06
C PRO A 222 26.53 17.68 -19.80
N ALA A 223 25.97 16.49 -20.03
CA ALA A 223 26.65 15.44 -20.78
C ALA A 223 26.91 15.83 -22.23
N ILE A 224 25.94 16.47 -22.89
CA ILE A 224 26.09 16.99 -24.27
C ILE A 224 27.13 18.11 -24.31
N GLN A 225 27.11 19.04 -23.37
CA GLN A 225 28.12 20.11 -23.30
C GLN A 225 29.53 19.54 -23.15
N LYS A 226 29.70 18.59 -22.24
CA LYS A 226 31.00 17.93 -22.02
C LYS A 226 31.48 17.12 -23.23
N SER A 227 30.58 16.51 -24.00
CA SER A 227 31.00 15.78 -25.21
C SER A 227 31.50 16.74 -26.30
N LEU A 228 30.89 17.92 -26.42
CA LEU A 228 31.31 18.96 -27.37
C LEU A 228 32.64 19.62 -26.99
N GLU A 229 33.04 19.59 -25.72
CA GLU A 229 34.35 20.07 -25.26
C GLU A 229 35.49 19.07 -25.52
N ILE A 230 35.17 17.82 -25.84
CA ILE A 230 36.13 16.74 -26.08
C ILE A 230 36.45 16.57 -27.58
N GLU A 231 35.58 17.08 -28.46
CA GLU A 231 35.78 17.17 -29.93
C GLU A 231 36.52 18.45 -30.33
#